data_AF-A0A4Z0HGF5-F1
#
_entry.id   AF-A0A4Z0HGF5-F1
#
_cell.length_a   1.000
_cell.length_b   1.000
_cell.length_c   1.000
_cell.angle_alpha   90.00
_cell.angle_beta   90.00
_cell.angle_gamma   90.00
#
_symmetry.space_group_name_H-M   'P 1'
#
loop_
_entity.id
_entity.type
_entity.pdbx_description
1 polymer ?
#
loop_
_entity_poly.entity_id
_entity_poly.type
_entity_poly.pdbx_seq_one_letter_code
_entity_poly.pdbx_strand_id
1 'polypeptide(L)'
;MLGKALDAFLDSPLSGIVPWALMAILAGPGRYEIAVWGALGFSLLVLALDRRRNIPVHVLEMLGVSFFVVLAAVGLVASRGQKTWLEMWSGEVTNATLALFALVSVVVGRPYTTAYARDVTPPDHWDTPLFKRTNLVVSAVWAAAFGFSASVGFLGDVVYGSTDNFWTGWILQLAALFFAVAVTEFYPEYARAKDAAHAHHPVPSWSQVFEWLPPFVLATGVAGWLLATVSSGVASDLVVVGAFGTALLRLRDQRARAL
;
A
#
# COMPACT_ATOMS: atom_id res chain seq x y z
N MET A 1 16.02 -2.18 -22.52
CA MET A 1 15.87 -2.55 -21.09
C MET A 1 14.90 -1.62 -20.37
N LEU A 2 15.01 -0.29 -20.52
CA LEU A 2 14.09 0.69 -19.91
C LEU A 2 12.61 0.50 -20.27
N GLY A 3 12.30 0.16 -21.53
CA GLY A 3 10.92 -0.09 -21.97
C GLY A 3 10.23 -1.23 -21.20
N LYS A 4 10.87 -2.40 -21.13
CA LYS A 4 10.34 -3.57 -20.40
C LYS A 4 10.16 -3.32 -18.90
N ALA A 5 11.09 -2.58 -18.28
CA ALA A 5 10.99 -2.23 -16.87
C ALA A 5 9.84 -1.24 -16.62
N LEU A 6 9.61 -0.31 -17.54
CA LEU A 6 8.50 0.64 -17.47
C LEU A 6 7.16 -0.05 -17.72
N ASP A 7 7.07 -0.99 -18.67
CA ASP A 7 5.87 -1.80 -18.91
C ASP A 7 5.52 -2.61 -17.64
N ALA A 8 6.51 -3.31 -17.06
CA ALA A 8 6.33 -4.05 -15.82
C ALA A 8 5.91 -3.17 -14.63
N PHE A 9 6.37 -1.92 -14.57
CA PHE A 9 5.93 -0.97 -13.54
C PHE A 9 4.46 -0.56 -13.75
N LEU A 10 4.08 -0.20 -14.97
CA LEU A 10 2.73 0.25 -15.31
C LEU A 10 1.69 -0.86 -15.10
N ASP A 11 2.03 -2.09 -15.47
CA ASP A 11 1.19 -3.28 -15.26
C ASP A 11 1.13 -3.73 -13.78
N SER A 12 1.96 -3.16 -12.90
CA SER A 12 1.97 -3.52 -11.48
C SER A 12 1.06 -2.61 -10.65
N PRO A 13 0.53 -3.09 -9.51
CA PRO A 13 -0.20 -2.24 -8.56
C PRO A 13 0.59 -1.02 -8.05
N LEU A 14 1.92 -0.99 -8.25
CA LEU A 14 2.77 0.13 -7.85
C LEU A 14 2.46 1.41 -8.63
N SER A 15 2.06 1.31 -9.91
CA SER A 15 1.74 2.49 -10.74
C SER A 15 0.60 3.31 -10.13
N GLY A 16 -0.40 2.63 -9.55
CA GLY A 16 -1.52 3.25 -8.85
C GLY A 16 -1.18 3.77 -7.44
N ILE A 17 -0.17 3.22 -6.77
CA ILE A 17 0.20 3.57 -5.38
C ILE A 17 1.24 4.72 -5.33
N VAL A 18 2.17 4.78 -6.29
CA VAL A 18 3.27 5.77 -6.31
C VAL A 18 2.81 7.23 -6.25
N PRO A 19 1.74 7.68 -6.95
CA PRO A 19 1.29 9.07 -6.83
C PRO A 19 0.94 9.47 -5.38
N TRP A 20 0.35 8.55 -4.62
CA TRP A 20 -0.01 8.77 -3.22
C TRP A 20 1.21 8.83 -2.31
N ALA A 21 2.17 7.92 -2.53
CA ALA A 21 3.45 7.95 -1.82
C ALA A 21 4.23 9.25 -2.13
N LEU A 22 4.21 9.70 -3.38
CA LEU A 22 4.83 10.96 -3.79
C LEU A 22 4.19 12.14 -3.06
N MET A 23 2.86 12.18 -2.96
CA MET A 23 2.16 13.20 -2.18
C MET A 23 2.59 13.17 -0.71
N ALA A 24 2.61 12.00 -0.08
CA ALA A 24 3.00 11.85 1.32
C ALA A 24 4.43 12.32 1.60
N ILE A 25 5.37 12.08 0.68
CA ILE A 25 6.77 12.53 0.80
C ILE A 25 6.92 14.04 0.55
N LEU A 26 6.12 14.59 -0.35
CA LEU A 26 6.21 16.00 -0.71
C LEU A 26 5.41 16.92 0.23
N ALA A 27 4.41 16.38 0.91
CA ALA A 27 3.62 17.09 1.90
C ALA A 27 4.51 17.58 3.05
N GLY A 28 4.21 18.77 3.54
CA GLY A 28 4.96 19.41 4.61
C GLY A 28 4.65 20.90 4.67
N PRO A 29 5.14 21.61 5.70
CA PRO A 29 4.80 23.01 5.93
C PRO A 29 5.15 23.91 4.73
N GLY A 30 4.15 24.57 4.15
CA GLY A 30 4.31 25.46 3.00
C GLY A 30 4.61 24.76 1.67
N ARG A 31 4.42 23.44 1.58
CA ARG A 31 4.70 22.62 0.40
C ARG A 31 3.44 22.03 -0.23
N TYR A 32 2.26 22.45 0.21
CA TYR A 32 0.96 21.99 -0.31
C TYR A 32 0.91 21.95 -1.85
N GLU A 33 1.25 23.05 -2.52
CA GLU A 33 1.14 23.13 -3.97
C GLU A 33 2.08 22.12 -4.66
N ILE A 34 3.33 22.01 -4.18
CA ILE A 34 4.32 21.09 -4.75
C ILE A 34 3.85 19.64 -4.59
N ALA A 35 3.29 19.29 -3.43
CA ALA A 35 2.79 17.95 -3.16
C ALA A 35 1.61 17.59 -4.06
N VAL A 36 0.59 18.45 -4.12
CA VAL A 36 -0.64 18.18 -4.88
C VAL A 36 -0.40 18.22 -6.38
N TRP A 37 0.29 19.23 -6.90
CA TRP A 37 0.58 19.31 -8.34
C TRP A 37 1.60 18.27 -8.78
N GLY A 38 2.56 17.90 -7.92
CA GLY A 38 3.49 16.80 -8.17
C GLY A 38 2.77 15.46 -8.28
N ALA A 39 1.88 15.15 -7.33
CA ALA A 39 1.06 13.93 -7.36
C ALA A 39 0.11 13.91 -8.57
N LEU A 40 -0.59 15.02 -8.84
CA LEU A 40 -1.47 15.13 -10.01
C LEU A 40 -0.70 14.96 -11.32
N GLY A 41 0.45 15.65 -11.47
CA GLY A 41 1.30 15.54 -12.65
C GLY A 41 1.80 14.12 -12.87
N PHE A 42 2.19 13.43 -11.81
CA PHE A 42 2.61 12.03 -11.88
C PHE A 42 1.45 11.09 -12.21
N SER A 43 0.26 11.26 -11.60
CA SER A 43 -0.93 10.49 -11.95
C SER A 43 -1.35 10.67 -13.41
N LEU A 44 -1.33 11.90 -13.93
CA LEU A 44 -1.63 12.19 -15.33
C LEU A 44 -0.57 11.59 -16.27
N LEU A 45 0.70 11.59 -15.86
CA LEU A 45 1.77 10.94 -16.61
C LEU A 45 1.56 9.43 -16.69
N VAL A 46 1.25 8.77 -15.57
CA VAL A 46 0.92 7.32 -15.53
C VAL A 46 -0.27 7.04 -16.43
N LEU A 47 -1.37 7.77 -16.29
CA LEU A 47 -2.58 7.62 -17.12
C LEU A 47 -2.28 7.81 -18.62
N ALA A 48 -1.45 8.80 -18.97
CA ALA A 48 -1.05 9.03 -20.35
C ALA A 48 -0.18 7.90 -20.91
N LEU A 49 0.69 7.31 -20.08
CA LEU A 49 1.52 6.17 -20.46
C LEU A 49 0.68 4.90 -20.62
N ASP A 50 -0.25 4.63 -19.70
CA ASP A 50 -1.17 3.50 -19.77
C ASP A 50 -1.99 3.56 -21.06
N ARG A 51 -2.56 4.73 -21.35
CA ARG A 51 -3.33 4.97 -22.58
C ARG A 51 -2.48 4.82 -23.85
N ARG A 52 -1.22 5.26 -23.83
CA ARG A 52 -0.30 5.08 -24.96
C ARG A 52 0.11 3.63 -25.18
N ARG A 53 0.09 2.80 -24.13
CA ARG A 53 0.48 1.40 -24.18
C ARG A 53 -0.69 0.42 -24.23
N ASN A 54 -1.92 0.94 -24.28
CA ASN A 54 -3.16 0.16 -24.22
C ASN A 54 -3.26 -0.70 -22.95
N ILE A 55 -2.68 -0.23 -21.85
CA ILE A 55 -2.86 -0.84 -20.53
C ILE A 55 -4.23 -0.38 -20.00
N PRO A 56 -5.06 -1.30 -19.47
CA PRO A 56 -6.37 -0.96 -18.94
C PRO A 56 -6.25 0.00 -17.76
N VAL A 57 -6.99 1.11 -17.82
CA VAL A 57 -7.11 2.05 -16.70
C VAL A 57 -8.17 1.52 -15.75
N HIS A 58 -7.80 1.37 -14.47
CA HIS A 58 -8.70 0.87 -13.44
C HIS A 58 -9.34 2.00 -12.64
N VAL A 59 -10.24 1.60 -11.74
CA VAL A 59 -11.01 2.54 -10.92
C VAL A 59 -10.11 3.29 -9.93
N LEU A 60 -9.01 2.68 -9.47
CA LEU A 60 -8.12 3.32 -8.50
C LEU A 60 -7.30 4.46 -9.12
N GLU A 61 -6.83 4.33 -10.37
CA GLU A 61 -6.12 5.43 -11.03
C GLU A 61 -7.09 6.58 -11.33
N MET A 62 -8.32 6.28 -11.74
CA MET A 62 -9.37 7.30 -11.90
C MET A 62 -9.72 7.98 -10.56
N LEU A 63 -9.79 7.21 -9.47
CA LEU A 63 -10.00 7.74 -8.12
C LEU A 63 -8.84 8.67 -7.72
N GLY A 64 -7.60 8.26 -7.94
CA GLY A 64 -6.41 9.07 -7.64
C GLY A 64 -6.38 10.37 -8.42
N VAL A 65 -6.56 10.32 -9.75
CA VAL A 65 -6.64 11.52 -10.58
C VAL A 65 -7.77 12.44 -10.10
N SER A 66 -8.97 11.89 -9.86
CA SER A 66 -10.12 12.68 -9.41
C SER A 66 -9.84 13.35 -8.06
N PHE A 67 -9.25 12.61 -7.12
CA PHE A 67 -8.88 13.10 -5.80
C PHE A 67 -7.85 14.24 -5.89
N PHE A 68 -6.77 14.07 -6.65
CA PHE A 68 -5.76 15.11 -6.81
C PHE A 68 -6.27 16.33 -7.58
N VAL A 69 -7.17 16.15 -8.55
CA VAL A 69 -7.84 17.28 -9.21
C VAL A 69 -8.68 18.08 -8.22
N VAL A 70 -9.44 17.40 -7.35
CA VAL A 70 -10.23 18.07 -6.30
C VAL A 70 -9.32 18.83 -5.33
N LEU A 71 -8.23 18.21 -4.85
CA LEU A 71 -7.25 18.89 -3.99
C LEU A 71 -6.59 20.07 -4.68
N ALA A 72 -6.23 19.94 -5.96
CA ALA A 72 -5.64 21.03 -6.73
C ALA A 72 -6.62 22.21 -6.86
N ALA A 73 -7.88 21.93 -7.20
CA ALA A 73 -8.93 22.93 -7.31
C ALA A 73 -9.21 23.64 -5.97
N VAL A 74 -9.32 22.88 -4.87
CA VAL A 74 -9.44 23.44 -3.52
C VAL A 74 -8.23 24.32 -3.20
N GLY A 75 -7.02 23.87 -3.55
CA GLY A 75 -5.77 24.61 -3.38
C GLY A 75 -5.73 25.98 -4.04
N LEU A 76 -6.42 26.16 -5.17
CA LEU A 76 -6.48 27.43 -5.90
C LEU A 76 -7.33 28.48 -5.17
N VAL A 77 -8.34 28.06 -4.40
CA VAL A 77 -9.27 28.95 -3.70
C VAL A 77 -9.05 29.00 -2.19
N ALA A 78 -8.26 28.07 -1.64
CA ALA A 78 -8.02 27.96 -0.21
C ALA A 78 -7.16 29.10 0.34
N SER A 79 -7.58 29.67 1.48
CA SER A 79 -6.78 30.58 2.29
C SER A 79 -5.54 29.88 2.87
N ARG A 80 -4.55 30.67 3.35
CA ARG A 80 -3.34 30.11 3.98
C ARG A 80 -3.66 29.15 5.12
N GLY A 81 -4.62 29.49 5.99
CA GLY A 81 -5.03 28.62 7.10
C GLY A 81 -5.64 27.30 6.65
N GLN A 82 -6.43 27.32 5.55
CA GLN A 82 -6.99 26.10 4.96
C GLN A 82 -5.92 25.23 4.30
N LYS A 83 -4.91 25.83 3.66
CA LYS A 83 -3.77 25.09 3.12
C LYS A 83 -2.96 24.43 4.22
N THR A 84 -2.68 25.12 5.32
CA THR A 84 -2.00 24.52 6.49
C THR A 84 -2.82 23.38 7.10
N TRP A 85 -4.15 23.51 7.16
CA TRP A 85 -5.01 22.40 7.58
C TRP A 85 -4.91 21.22 6.61
N LEU A 86 -4.93 21.46 5.30
CA LEU A 86 -4.77 20.38 4.31
C LEU A 86 -3.36 19.76 4.36
N GLU A 87 -2.31 20.53 4.60
CA GLU A 87 -0.95 20.00 4.81
C GLU A 87 -0.92 19.03 5.99
N MET A 88 -1.64 19.33 7.07
CA MET A 88 -1.74 18.48 8.25
C MET A 88 -2.64 17.25 8.00
N TRP A 89 -3.81 17.43 7.40
CA TRP A 89 -4.84 16.38 7.37
C TRP A 89 -4.93 15.62 6.05
N SER A 90 -4.20 16.02 5.00
CA SER A 90 -4.34 15.40 3.67
C SER A 90 -3.93 13.93 3.63
N GLY A 91 -2.95 13.51 4.41
CA GLY A 91 -2.58 12.10 4.56
C GLY A 91 -3.71 11.27 5.17
N GLU A 92 -4.30 11.77 6.24
CA GLU A 92 -5.42 11.11 6.92
C GLU A 92 -6.69 11.09 6.07
N VAL A 93 -7.01 12.21 5.40
CA VAL A 93 -8.12 12.29 4.45
C VAL A 93 -7.92 11.32 3.29
N THR A 94 -6.68 11.18 2.81
CA THR A 94 -6.32 10.20 1.77
C THR A 94 -6.58 8.77 2.24
N ASN A 95 -6.00 8.37 3.38
CA ASN A 95 -6.18 7.04 3.93
C ASN A 95 -7.65 6.74 4.21
N ALA A 96 -8.39 7.70 4.78
CA ALA A 96 -9.82 7.55 5.03
C ALA A 96 -10.64 7.42 3.74
N THR A 97 -10.30 8.17 2.70
CA THR A 97 -10.96 8.09 1.38
C THR A 97 -10.72 6.73 0.74
N LEU A 98 -9.48 6.22 0.77
CA LEU A 98 -9.12 4.91 0.25
C LEU A 98 -9.79 3.77 1.05
N ALA A 99 -9.82 3.89 2.38
CA ALA A 99 -10.51 2.95 3.26
C ALA A 99 -12.01 2.88 2.94
N LEU A 100 -12.65 4.05 2.83
CA LEU A 100 -14.08 4.15 2.52
C LEU A 100 -14.39 3.59 1.12
N PHE A 101 -13.58 3.94 0.12
CA PHE A 101 -13.73 3.42 -1.23
C PHE A 101 -13.62 1.88 -1.26
N ALA A 102 -12.58 1.33 -0.65
CA ALA A 102 -12.37 -0.11 -0.57
C ALA A 102 -13.52 -0.79 0.19
N LEU A 103 -13.95 -0.24 1.31
CA LEU A 103 -15.06 -0.75 2.12
C LEU A 103 -16.37 -0.73 1.35
N VAL A 104 -16.70 0.37 0.67
CA VAL A 104 -17.91 0.48 -0.17
C VAL A 104 -17.88 -0.56 -1.28
N SER A 105 -16.74 -0.80 -1.92
CA SER A 105 -16.60 -1.82 -2.96
C SER A 105 -16.92 -3.24 -2.43
N VAL A 106 -16.50 -3.52 -1.19
CA VAL A 106 -16.77 -4.79 -0.49
C VAL A 106 -18.26 -4.90 -0.13
N VAL A 107 -18.86 -3.84 0.44
CA VAL A 107 -20.27 -3.82 0.88
C VAL A 107 -21.23 -3.93 -0.30
N VAL A 108 -20.92 -3.29 -1.44
CA VAL A 108 -21.70 -3.41 -2.69
C VAL A 108 -21.53 -4.79 -3.35
N GLY A 109 -20.61 -5.62 -2.87
CA GLY A 109 -20.32 -6.94 -3.43
C GLY A 109 -19.58 -6.88 -4.76
N ARG A 110 -18.93 -5.75 -5.07
CA ARG A 110 -18.11 -5.53 -6.27
C ARG A 110 -16.72 -5.03 -5.86
N PRO A 111 -15.86 -5.93 -5.33
CA PRO A 111 -14.55 -5.55 -4.80
C PRO A 111 -13.71 -4.88 -5.87
N TYR A 112 -13.05 -3.76 -5.55
CA TYR A 112 -12.28 -3.02 -6.56
C TYR A 112 -11.10 -3.83 -7.11
N THR A 113 -10.56 -4.77 -6.30
CA THR A 113 -9.45 -5.65 -6.71
C THR A 113 -9.84 -6.61 -7.82
N THR A 114 -11.14 -6.87 -8.03
CA THR A 114 -11.61 -7.74 -9.11
C THR A 114 -11.18 -7.24 -10.48
N ALA A 115 -11.12 -5.93 -10.71
CA ALA A 115 -10.67 -5.38 -11.99
C ALA A 115 -9.22 -5.77 -12.27
N TYR A 116 -8.32 -5.53 -11.31
CA TYR A 116 -6.91 -5.92 -11.40
C TYR A 116 -6.71 -7.45 -11.52
N ALA A 117 -7.49 -8.23 -10.78
CA ALA A 117 -7.37 -9.68 -10.82
C ALA A 117 -7.77 -10.27 -12.19
N ARG A 118 -8.65 -9.60 -12.95
CA ARG A 118 -9.07 -10.06 -14.28
C ARG A 118 -7.96 -9.92 -15.33
N ASP A 119 -7.06 -8.97 -15.17
CA ASP A 119 -5.96 -8.76 -16.11
C ASP A 119 -4.94 -9.90 -16.11
N VAL A 120 -4.77 -10.56 -14.96
CA VAL A 120 -3.79 -11.64 -14.77
C VAL A 120 -4.43 -13.02 -14.66
N THR A 121 -5.76 -13.11 -14.64
CA THR A 121 -6.49 -14.37 -14.49
C THR A 121 -7.25 -14.72 -15.77
N PRO A 122 -7.20 -15.97 -16.27
CA PRO A 122 -7.99 -16.38 -17.42
C PRO A 122 -9.51 -16.14 -17.25
N PRO A 123 -10.23 -15.74 -18.31
CA PRO A 123 -11.67 -15.45 -18.26
C PRO A 123 -12.52 -16.58 -17.67
N ASP A 124 -12.14 -17.84 -17.92
CA ASP A 124 -12.86 -19.03 -17.43
C ASP A 124 -12.95 -19.09 -15.90
N HIS A 125 -12.07 -18.40 -15.18
CA HIS A 125 -12.05 -18.38 -13.72
C HIS A 125 -12.77 -17.17 -13.10
N TRP A 126 -13.13 -16.15 -13.89
CA TRP A 126 -13.66 -14.87 -13.38
C TRP A 126 -14.96 -15.02 -12.61
N ASP A 127 -15.78 -16.01 -12.95
CA ASP A 127 -17.08 -16.22 -12.33
C ASP A 127 -17.11 -17.26 -11.22
N THR A 128 -15.97 -17.89 -10.94
CA THR A 128 -15.88 -18.92 -9.91
C THR A 128 -16.11 -18.34 -8.51
N PRO A 129 -16.74 -19.09 -7.58
CA PRO A 129 -16.90 -18.68 -6.18
C PRO A 129 -15.56 -18.38 -5.51
N LEU A 130 -14.52 -19.13 -5.87
CA LEU A 130 -13.15 -18.94 -5.37
C LEU A 130 -12.61 -17.56 -5.77
N PHE A 131 -12.70 -17.19 -7.04
CA PHE A 131 -12.22 -15.89 -7.53
C PHE A 131 -12.95 -14.72 -6.86
N LYS A 132 -14.29 -14.83 -6.72
CA LYS A 132 -15.11 -13.80 -6.06
C LYS A 132 -14.76 -13.66 -4.58
N ARG A 133 -14.63 -14.77 -3.84
CA ARG A 133 -14.26 -14.78 -2.42
C ARG A 133 -12.85 -14.23 -2.19
N THR A 134 -11.89 -14.61 -3.02
CA THR A 134 -10.50 -14.12 -2.93
C THR A 134 -10.45 -12.61 -3.06
N ASN A 135 -11.11 -12.04 -4.08
CA ASN A 135 -11.14 -10.60 -4.26
C ASN A 135 -11.88 -9.86 -3.14
N LEU A 136 -12.95 -10.45 -2.61
CA LEU A 136 -13.66 -9.89 -1.46
C LEU A 136 -12.75 -9.80 -0.22
N VAL A 137 -12.03 -10.87 0.09
CA VAL A 137 -11.12 -10.93 1.24
C VAL A 137 -9.95 -9.96 1.06
N VAL A 138 -9.32 -9.95 -0.12
CA VAL A 138 -8.20 -9.04 -0.40
C VAL A 138 -8.66 -7.59 -0.32
N SER A 139 -9.79 -7.22 -0.93
CA SER A 139 -10.33 -5.86 -0.83
C SER A 139 -10.68 -5.47 0.61
N ALA A 140 -11.21 -6.40 1.43
CA ALA A 140 -11.50 -6.15 2.83
C ALA A 140 -10.24 -5.92 3.67
N VAL A 141 -9.16 -6.66 3.38
CA VAL A 141 -7.84 -6.46 4.01
C VAL A 141 -7.28 -5.09 3.67
N TRP A 142 -7.39 -4.65 2.42
CA TRP A 142 -7.00 -3.30 2.02
C TRP A 142 -7.84 -2.22 2.71
N ALA A 143 -9.16 -2.41 2.79
CA ALA A 143 -10.03 -1.49 3.54
C ALA A 143 -9.61 -1.40 5.02
N ALA A 144 -9.28 -2.52 5.65
CA ALA A 144 -8.80 -2.56 7.03
C ALA A 144 -7.42 -1.90 7.19
N ALA A 145 -6.49 -2.12 6.25
CA ALA A 145 -5.17 -1.52 6.27
C ALA A 145 -5.23 0.01 6.15
N PHE A 146 -5.99 0.53 5.17
CA PHE A 146 -6.19 1.97 5.03
C PHE A 146 -6.93 2.57 6.23
N GLY A 147 -7.94 1.87 6.77
CA GLY A 147 -8.66 2.31 7.97
C GLY A 147 -7.76 2.34 9.21
N PHE A 148 -6.87 1.36 9.36
CA PHE A 148 -5.85 1.36 10.41
C PHE A 148 -4.88 2.52 10.23
N SER A 149 -4.34 2.74 9.02
CA SER A 149 -3.44 3.85 8.74
C SER A 149 -4.08 5.20 9.05
N ALA A 150 -5.33 5.42 8.62
CA ALA A 150 -6.11 6.62 8.93
C ALA A 150 -6.36 6.79 10.43
N SER A 151 -6.56 5.70 11.16
CA SER A 151 -6.83 5.76 12.61
C SER A 151 -5.54 6.08 13.39
N VAL A 152 -4.45 5.43 13.03
CA VAL A 152 -3.15 5.61 13.70
C VAL A 152 -2.55 6.96 13.37
N GLY A 153 -2.62 7.41 12.12
CA GLY A 153 -2.17 8.73 11.71
C GLY A 153 -2.97 9.82 12.42
N PHE A 154 -4.31 9.76 12.37
CA PHE A 154 -5.18 10.67 13.13
C PHE A 154 -4.85 10.72 14.62
N LEU A 155 -4.68 9.57 15.28
CA LEU A 155 -4.30 9.52 16.70
C LEU A 155 -2.92 10.16 16.93
N GLY A 156 -1.96 9.90 16.03
CA GLY A 156 -0.64 10.50 16.05
C GLY A 156 -0.69 12.02 15.95
N ASP A 157 -1.43 12.54 14.99
CA ASP A 157 -1.59 13.98 14.75
C ASP A 157 -2.24 14.68 15.94
N VAL A 158 -3.26 14.07 16.54
CA VAL A 158 -3.94 14.60 17.72
C VAL A 158 -3.04 14.58 18.96
N VAL A 159 -2.25 13.51 19.16
CA VAL A 159 -1.42 13.34 20.36
C VAL A 159 -0.12 14.14 20.28
N TYR A 160 0.54 14.15 19.12
CA TYR A 160 1.88 14.74 18.94
C TYR A 160 1.85 16.11 18.25
N GLY A 161 0.72 16.51 17.67
CA GLY A 161 0.58 17.79 16.96
C GLY A 161 1.42 17.87 15.68
N SER A 162 1.88 16.73 15.15
CA SER A 162 2.69 16.67 13.93
C SER A 162 2.40 15.39 13.13
N THR A 163 2.38 15.56 11.81
CA THR A 163 2.25 14.48 10.81
C THR A 163 3.52 13.66 10.65
N ASP A 164 4.66 14.23 11.06
CA ASP A 164 5.98 13.67 10.82
C ASP A 164 6.44 12.73 11.95
N ASN A 165 5.53 12.33 12.83
CA ASN A 165 5.85 11.34 13.85
C ASN A 165 6.30 10.04 13.17
N PHE A 166 7.51 9.61 13.49
CA PHE A 166 8.14 8.44 12.89
C PHE A 166 7.27 7.18 12.98
N TRP A 167 6.62 6.93 14.12
CA TRP A 167 5.83 5.73 14.33
C TRP A 167 4.44 5.82 13.71
N THR A 168 3.67 6.85 14.07
CA THR A 168 2.26 6.97 13.68
C THR A 168 2.06 7.54 12.29
N GLY A 169 2.96 8.43 11.84
CA GLY A 169 2.92 9.01 10.49
C GLY A 169 3.52 8.10 9.43
N TRP A 170 4.46 7.21 9.79
CA TRP A 170 5.20 6.40 8.83
C TRP A 170 5.17 4.90 9.12
N ILE A 171 5.86 4.45 10.18
CA ILE A 171 6.16 3.02 10.36
C ILE A 171 4.89 2.17 10.50
N LEU A 172 3.92 2.57 11.31
CA LEU A 172 2.70 1.79 11.50
C LEU A 172 1.82 1.78 10.25
N GLN A 173 1.75 2.90 9.53
CA GLN A 173 0.99 2.97 8.27
C GLN A 173 1.63 2.08 7.19
N LEU A 174 2.95 2.15 7.05
CA LEU A 174 3.70 1.27 6.13
C LEU A 174 3.54 -0.19 6.53
N ALA A 175 3.63 -0.54 7.82
CA ALA A 175 3.43 -1.90 8.30
C ALA A 175 2.06 -2.47 7.88
N ALA A 176 0.99 -1.66 7.95
CA ALA A 176 -0.34 -2.08 7.49
C ALA A 176 -0.40 -2.32 5.98
N LEU A 177 0.28 -1.49 5.18
CA LEU A 177 0.37 -1.67 3.73
C LEU A 177 1.17 -2.93 3.37
N PHE A 178 2.33 -3.15 4.00
CA PHE A 178 3.13 -4.36 3.79
C PHE A 178 2.37 -5.62 4.18
N PHE A 179 1.61 -5.57 5.28
CA PHE A 179 0.72 -6.67 5.66
C PHE A 179 -0.36 -6.93 4.58
N ALA A 180 -1.01 -5.88 4.07
CA ALA A 180 -2.02 -6.02 3.02
C ALA A 180 -1.43 -6.61 1.72
N VAL A 181 -0.23 -6.18 1.33
CA VAL A 181 0.51 -6.75 0.19
C VAL A 181 0.83 -8.23 0.44
N ALA A 182 1.39 -8.58 1.61
CA ALA A 182 1.72 -9.96 1.94
C ALA A 182 0.49 -10.88 1.91
N VAL A 183 -0.66 -10.41 2.40
CA VAL A 183 -1.94 -11.15 2.31
C VAL A 183 -2.43 -11.24 0.86
N THR A 184 -2.25 -10.18 0.06
CA THR A 184 -2.65 -10.16 -1.37
C THR A 184 -1.87 -11.21 -2.17
N GLU A 185 -0.58 -11.38 -1.89
CA GLU A 185 0.26 -12.38 -2.54
C GLU A 185 -0.03 -13.80 -2.03
N PHE A 186 -0.17 -13.97 -0.71
CA PHE A 186 -0.35 -15.29 -0.08
C PHE A 186 -1.76 -15.87 -0.24
N TYR A 187 -2.81 -15.06 -0.03
CA TYR A 187 -4.18 -15.56 0.13
C TYR A 187 -4.73 -16.28 -1.11
N PRO A 188 -4.50 -15.83 -2.37
CA PRO A 188 -4.97 -16.55 -3.55
C PRO A 188 -4.40 -17.97 -3.64
N GLU A 189 -3.12 -18.15 -3.33
CA GLU A 189 -2.48 -19.46 -3.32
C GLU A 189 -3.03 -20.33 -2.19
N TYR A 190 -3.12 -19.80 -0.98
CA TYR A 190 -3.73 -20.48 0.15
C TYR A 190 -5.18 -20.92 -0.16
N ALA A 191 -5.98 -20.06 -0.77
CA ALA A 191 -7.37 -20.35 -1.11
C ALA A 191 -7.48 -21.46 -2.17
N ARG A 192 -6.64 -21.43 -3.22
CA ARG A 192 -6.55 -22.51 -4.22
C ARG A 192 -6.09 -23.82 -3.58
N ALA A 193 -5.03 -23.77 -2.77
CA ALA A 193 -4.50 -24.95 -2.10
C ALA A 193 -5.50 -25.54 -1.12
N LYS A 194 -6.28 -24.72 -0.39
CA LYS A 194 -7.34 -25.19 0.51
C LYS A 194 -8.51 -25.83 -0.24
N ASP A 195 -8.90 -25.27 -1.39
CA ASP A 195 -9.93 -25.84 -2.25
C ASP A 195 -9.46 -27.20 -2.81
N ALA A 196 -8.20 -27.26 -3.28
CA ALA A 196 -7.54 -28.45 -3.79
C ALA A 196 -7.04 -29.44 -2.72
N ALA A 197 -6.91 -29.05 -1.45
CA ALA A 197 -6.46 -29.91 -0.35
C ALA A 197 -7.50 -30.97 0.03
N HIS A 198 -8.75 -30.80 -0.39
CA HIS A 198 -9.70 -31.91 -0.48
C HIS A 198 -9.21 -33.04 -1.42
N ALA A 199 -8.17 -32.79 -2.22
CA ALA A 199 -7.60 -33.68 -3.23
C ALA A 199 -6.04 -33.81 -3.17
N HIS A 200 -5.43 -33.81 -1.98
CA HIS A 200 -4.01 -34.24 -1.71
C HIS A 200 -2.86 -33.20 -1.79
N HIS A 201 -3.11 -31.89 -1.82
CA HIS A 201 -2.03 -30.88 -1.80
C HIS A 201 -1.80 -30.26 -0.41
N PRO A 202 -0.54 -30.05 0.04
CA PRO A 202 -0.25 -29.40 1.31
C PRO A 202 -0.62 -27.91 1.25
N VAL A 203 -1.31 -27.44 2.30
CA VAL A 203 -1.77 -26.05 2.39
C VAL A 203 -0.62 -25.15 2.87
N PRO A 204 -0.34 -24.00 2.21
CA PRO A 204 0.64 -23.03 2.66
C PRO A 204 0.39 -22.54 4.09
N SER A 205 1.46 -22.37 4.86
CA SER A 205 1.39 -21.90 6.25
C SER A 205 1.18 -20.39 6.30
N TRP A 206 0.24 -19.94 7.16
CA TRP A 206 0.01 -18.51 7.44
C TRP A 206 1.23 -17.76 8.00
N SER A 207 2.26 -18.48 8.45
CA SER A 207 3.54 -17.85 8.82
C SER A 207 4.19 -17.08 7.66
N GLN A 208 3.90 -17.46 6.41
CA GLN A 208 4.44 -16.79 5.22
C GLN A 208 3.99 -15.34 5.11
N VAL A 209 2.78 -15.02 5.56
CA VAL A 209 2.26 -13.64 5.60
C VAL A 209 3.12 -12.73 6.47
N PHE A 210 3.89 -13.28 7.42
CA PHE A 210 4.70 -12.49 8.35
C PHE A 210 6.18 -12.41 7.94
N GLU A 211 6.55 -12.92 6.77
CA GLU A 211 7.96 -12.95 6.33
C GLU A 211 8.50 -11.56 5.97
N TRP A 212 7.62 -10.59 5.71
CA TRP A 212 8.01 -9.19 5.55
C TRP A 212 8.44 -8.53 6.87
N LEU A 213 8.06 -9.07 8.04
CA LEU A 213 8.30 -8.41 9.32
C LEU A 213 9.80 -8.26 9.64
N PRO A 214 10.65 -9.31 9.59
CA PRO A 214 12.06 -9.14 9.94
C PRO A 214 12.82 -8.11 9.09
N PRO A 215 12.73 -8.11 7.74
CA PRO A 215 13.40 -7.08 6.94
C PRO A 215 12.79 -5.69 7.14
N PHE A 216 11.48 -5.60 7.41
CA PHE A 216 10.83 -4.33 7.74
C PHE A 216 11.30 -3.76 9.09
N VAL A 217 11.42 -4.59 10.13
CA VAL A 217 11.95 -4.21 11.45
C VAL A 217 13.40 -3.77 11.34
N LEU A 218 14.21 -4.48 10.55
CA LEU A 218 15.58 -4.06 10.24
C LEU A 218 15.63 -2.68 9.59
N ALA A 219 14.85 -2.48 8.52
CA ALA A 219 14.78 -1.21 7.81
C ALA A 219 14.28 -0.07 8.71
N THR A 220 13.31 -0.36 9.59
CA THR A 220 12.80 0.58 10.60
C THR A 220 13.89 1.01 11.56
N GLY A 221 14.68 0.07 12.09
CA GLY A 221 15.81 0.38 12.98
C GLY A 221 16.88 1.24 12.30
N VAL A 222 17.23 0.89 11.05
CA VAL A 222 18.19 1.67 10.25
C VAL A 222 17.67 3.07 9.96
N ALA A 223 16.42 3.21 9.51
CA ALA A 223 15.80 4.50 9.25
C ALA A 223 15.73 5.36 10.53
N GLY A 224 15.38 4.74 11.65
CA GLY A 224 15.34 5.39 12.96
C GLY A 224 16.68 5.96 13.40
N TRP A 225 17.79 5.22 13.16
CA TRP A 225 19.13 5.73 13.37
C TRP A 225 19.49 6.87 12.43
N LEU A 226 19.26 6.71 11.13
CA LEU A 226 19.66 7.69 10.11
C LEU A 226 18.92 9.01 10.27
N LEU A 227 17.66 8.97 10.67
CA LEU A 227 16.82 10.14 10.88
C LEU A 227 16.91 10.70 12.31
N ALA A 228 17.67 10.03 13.19
CA ALA A 228 17.77 10.36 14.62
C ALA A 228 16.40 10.52 15.32
N THR A 229 15.40 9.74 14.88
CA THR A 229 14.01 9.83 15.36
C THR A 229 13.70 8.89 16.53
N VAL A 230 14.58 7.91 16.80
CA VAL A 230 14.46 6.97 17.90
C VAL A 230 15.78 6.90 18.68
N SER A 231 15.71 6.49 19.94
CA SER A 231 16.91 6.36 20.76
C SER A 231 17.86 5.31 20.18
N SER A 232 19.16 5.52 20.35
CA SER A 232 20.16 4.59 19.82
C SER A 232 19.96 3.16 20.34
N GLY A 233 19.49 3.00 21.59
CA GLY A 233 19.15 1.69 22.16
C GLY A 233 18.03 0.99 21.39
N VAL A 234 16.90 1.67 21.21
CA VAL A 234 15.75 1.12 20.47
C VAL A 234 16.12 0.80 19.02
N ALA A 235 16.84 1.69 18.33
CA ALA A 235 17.29 1.40 16.97
C ALA A 235 18.28 0.21 16.92
N SER A 236 19.18 0.08 17.90
CA SER A 236 20.09 -1.07 18.00
C SER A 236 19.30 -2.37 18.12
N ASP A 237 18.32 -2.40 19.02
CA ASP A 237 17.47 -3.57 19.27
C ASP A 237 16.69 -3.96 18.00
N LEU A 238 16.08 -2.98 17.31
CA LEU A 238 15.36 -3.21 16.06
C LEU A 238 16.28 -3.76 14.97
N VAL A 239 17.49 -3.20 14.82
CA VAL A 239 18.45 -3.68 13.82
C VAL A 239 18.92 -5.09 14.14
N VAL A 240 19.24 -5.39 15.39
CA VAL A 240 19.71 -6.73 15.79
C VAL A 240 18.60 -7.76 15.60
N VAL A 241 17.38 -7.49 16.10
CA VAL A 241 16.23 -8.39 15.96
C VAL A 241 15.86 -8.58 14.49
N GLY A 242 15.78 -7.49 13.72
CA GLY A 242 15.45 -7.54 12.30
C GLY A 242 16.51 -8.27 11.47
N ALA A 243 17.80 -8.02 11.70
CA ALA A 243 18.90 -8.70 11.01
C ALA A 243 18.92 -10.19 11.33
N PHE A 244 18.77 -10.56 12.60
CA PHE A 244 18.72 -11.95 13.03
C PHE A 244 17.54 -12.69 12.41
N GLY A 245 16.32 -12.13 12.48
CA GLY A 245 15.14 -12.73 11.85
C GLY A 245 15.28 -12.85 10.33
N THR A 246 15.83 -11.83 9.67
CA THR A 246 16.08 -11.86 8.22
C THR A 246 17.10 -12.94 7.84
N ALA A 247 18.15 -13.12 8.65
CA ALA A 247 19.13 -14.18 8.44
C ALA A 247 18.49 -15.57 8.59
N LEU A 248 17.62 -15.77 9.59
CA LEU A 248 16.89 -17.03 9.76
C LEU A 248 16.00 -17.37 8.57
N LEU A 249 15.25 -16.39 8.05
CA LEU A 249 14.43 -16.56 6.84
C LEU A 249 15.30 -16.98 5.64
N ARG A 250 16.41 -16.26 5.39
CA ARG A 250 17.34 -16.59 4.31
C ARG A 250 17.93 -18.00 4.44
N LEU A 251 18.31 -18.41 5.65
CA LEU A 251 18.83 -19.75 5.91
C LEU A 251 17.78 -20.83 5.65
N ARG A 252 16.53 -20.60 6.06
CA ARG A 252 15.41 -21.50 5.78
C ARG A 252 15.19 -21.66 4.28
N ASP A 253 15.19 -20.56 3.53
CA ASP A 253 14.95 -20.57 2.09
C ASP A 253 16.12 -21.17 1.30
N GLN A 254 17.36 -21.07 1.82
CA GLN A 254 18.52 -21.77 1.27
C GLN A 254 18.43 -23.28 1.49
N ARG A 255 18.02 -23.72 2.69
CA ARG A 255 17.83 -25.14 3.00
C ARG A 255 16.72 -25.75 2.16
N ALA A 256 15.61 -25.05 1.98
CA ALA A 256 14.50 -25.49 1.15
C ALA A 256 14.90 -25.66 -0.33
N ARG A 257 15.85 -24.86 -0.84
CA ARG A 257 16.37 -24.97 -2.21
C ARG A 257 17.43 -26.06 -2.40
N ALA A 258 18.02 -26.56 -1.30
CA ALA A 258 19.06 -27.59 -1.33
C ALA A 258 18.51 -29.02 -1.20
N LEU A 259 17.21 -29.16 -0.89
CA LEU A 259 16.45 -30.41 -0.85
C LEU A 259 15.71 -30.62 -2.18
#